data_AF-A0A452ZFY9-F1
#
_entry.id   AF-A0A452ZFY9-F1
#
_cell.length_a   1.000
_cell.length_b   1.000
_cell.length_c   1.000
_cell.angle_alpha   90.00
_cell.angle_beta   90.00
_cell.angle_gamma   90.00
#
_symmetry.space_group_name_H-M   'P 1'
#
loop_
_entity.id
_entity.type
_entity.pdbx_description
1 polymer ?
#
loop_
_entity_poly.entity_id
_entity_poly.type
_entity_poly.pdbx_seq_one_letter_code
_entity_poly.pdbx_strand_id
1 'polypeptide(L)'
;MGRRLLRAWFLRPIIDIDVINNRLNTISFFLCCEEVMSALRETLKSVRDVPHMLKKFNSPSSSCTSSDWHTFLKCICSLLHINKIFEVGISEHLANKLQHMSIDLVEKANSSITAELDYVSNLVIGVIDVQRSKEKGYETLVKENLCDELDELRMVYEGLPDFLEQVSANENASFPFSLECRKAPLIVYVHQIGYLMCFFDEKISEALLIGLQDFEFAFSEDGEERRFYYHTQKTRELDNLLGDIYHKILDMERAIIRDLVCRVLQFLPQLTKAVNFAAELDCILSLAIVARQNNYVRPILTEDSILEIRNGRHALQEMTVDTFVPNDTKIRSAGRINIITGPNYSGKSIYIKQVALVVFLAHIGSFVPADSAVVGLTDRIFCAMGSKSMTTEQSTFMIDLHQVGTMLRHATSRSLCLLDEFGKGTLTEDGIGLLGGTISHFANYDYPPKVLLSTHLTEIFTENYLPQSEHIKCCTMSVLNPDGQASNEDIIFLYRLVPGQALLSFGLHCAQLAGVPSEVIQRAASVLEDIHSKRPVRRMICDNLAAKDKQYQDAMAK
;
A
#
# COMPACT_ATOMS: atom_id res chain seq x y z
N MET A 1 -4.12 8.44 0.09
CA MET A 1 -3.07 8.90 -0.85
C MET A 1 -1.67 8.65 -0.31
N GLY A 2 -1.42 8.88 0.99
CA GLY A 2 -0.13 8.58 1.63
C GLY A 2 0.35 7.15 1.37
N ARG A 3 -0.51 6.13 1.45
CA ARG A 3 -0.15 4.74 1.06
C ARG A 3 0.53 4.62 -0.31
N ARG A 4 0.04 5.34 -1.33
CA ARG A 4 0.63 5.34 -2.68
C ARG A 4 1.97 6.07 -2.70
N LEU A 5 2.05 7.20 -2.00
CA LEU A 5 3.28 8.00 -1.89
C LEU A 5 4.38 7.26 -1.12
N LEU A 6 4.05 6.64 0.01
CA LEU A 6 4.99 5.84 0.81
C LEU A 6 5.52 4.65 0.02
N ARG A 7 4.67 3.97 -0.76
CA ARG A 7 5.12 2.94 -1.70
C ARG A 7 6.09 3.50 -2.74
N ALA A 8 5.86 4.71 -3.24
CA ALA A 8 6.79 5.37 -4.14
C ALA A 8 8.13 5.71 -3.47
N TRP A 9 8.13 6.10 -2.18
CA TRP A 9 9.36 6.31 -1.41
C TRP A 9 10.15 5.03 -1.24
N PHE A 10 9.48 3.90 -0.97
CA PHE A 10 10.14 2.60 -0.88
C PHE A 10 10.78 2.18 -2.22
N LEU A 11 10.19 2.55 -3.35
CA LEU A 11 10.75 2.26 -4.66
C LEU A 11 11.85 3.23 -5.09
N ARG A 12 11.99 4.38 -4.40
CA ARG A 12 12.93 5.45 -4.74
C ARG A 12 13.60 6.02 -3.48
N PRO A 13 14.51 5.27 -2.85
CA PRO A 13 15.35 5.80 -1.78
C PRO A 13 16.14 7.02 -2.25
N ILE A 14 16.46 7.89 -1.30
CA ILE A 14 17.07 9.19 -1.54
C ILE A 14 18.59 9.09 -1.28
N ILE A 15 19.36 9.88 -2.01
CA ILE A 15 20.82 10.02 -1.82
C ILE A 15 21.17 11.43 -1.32
N ASP A 16 20.28 12.39 -1.51
CA ASP A 16 20.38 13.74 -0.99
C ASP A 16 20.25 13.73 0.55
N ILE A 17 21.36 14.04 1.23
CA ILE A 17 21.48 14.03 2.69
C ILE A 17 20.55 15.09 3.32
N ASP A 18 20.38 16.26 2.69
CA ASP A 18 19.60 17.34 3.25
C ASP A 18 18.11 16.97 3.25
N VAL A 19 17.64 16.35 2.16
CA VAL A 19 16.26 15.84 2.07
C VAL A 19 16.02 14.72 3.10
N ILE A 20 16.98 13.81 3.27
CA ILE A 20 16.88 12.74 4.28
C ILE A 20 16.84 13.35 5.69
N ASN A 21 17.75 14.27 6.00
CA ASN A 21 17.83 14.92 7.31
C ASN A 21 16.57 15.74 7.60
N ASN A 22 16.00 16.43 6.62
CA ASN A 22 14.72 17.13 6.80
C ASN A 22 13.59 16.17 7.19
N ARG A 23 13.49 15.00 6.54
CA ARG A 23 12.53 13.95 6.94
C ARG A 23 12.79 13.43 8.35
N LEU A 24 14.04 13.13 8.68
CA LEU A 24 14.43 12.64 10.01
C LEU A 24 14.17 13.69 11.11
N ASN A 25 14.41 14.97 10.83
CA ASN A 25 14.07 16.10 11.70
C ASN A 25 12.56 16.16 11.93
N THR A 26 11.78 16.05 10.86
CA THR A 26 10.31 16.05 10.95
C THR A 26 9.78 14.88 11.78
N ILE A 27 10.34 13.67 11.62
CA ILE A 27 10.00 12.52 12.48
C ILE A 27 10.37 12.80 13.93
N SER A 28 11.57 13.34 14.19
CA SER A 28 12.05 13.69 15.54
C SER A 28 11.10 14.68 16.23
N PHE A 29 10.60 15.66 15.48
CA PHE A 29 9.62 16.63 15.96
C PHE A 29 8.31 15.96 16.38
N PHE A 30 7.73 15.09 15.55
CA PHE A 30 6.48 14.41 15.87
C PHE A 30 6.60 13.42 17.02
N LEU A 31 7.76 12.78 17.17
CA LEU A 31 8.05 11.93 18.35
C LEU A 31 8.07 12.72 19.66
N CYS A 32 8.36 14.03 19.61
CA CYS A 32 8.29 14.91 20.77
C CYS A 32 6.87 15.48 21.03
N CYS A 33 5.94 15.36 20.08
CA CYS A 33 4.64 16.04 20.09
C CYS A 33 3.49 15.05 19.81
N GLU A 34 3.22 14.15 20.75
CA GLU A 34 2.22 13.09 20.56
C GLU A 34 0.79 13.64 20.34
N GLU A 35 0.40 14.68 21.07
CA GLU A 35 -0.94 15.27 20.96
C GLU A 35 -1.19 15.80 19.54
N VAL A 36 -0.23 16.54 18.99
CA VAL A 36 -0.26 17.06 17.62
C VAL A 36 -0.30 15.90 16.62
N MET A 37 0.54 14.88 16.79
CA MET A 37 0.56 13.70 15.93
C MET A 37 -0.80 12.98 15.90
N SER A 38 -1.44 12.82 17.06
CA SER A 38 -2.77 12.20 17.19
C SER A 38 -3.86 13.03 16.50
N ALA A 39 -3.90 14.34 16.76
CA ALA A 39 -4.87 15.25 16.16
C ALA A 39 -4.76 15.30 14.63
N LEU A 40 -3.53 15.34 14.10
CA LEU A 40 -3.27 15.29 12.66
C LEU A 40 -3.73 13.97 12.05
N ARG A 41 -3.43 12.84 12.70
CA ARG A 41 -3.84 11.50 12.23
C ARG A 41 -5.35 11.36 12.13
N GLU A 42 -6.10 11.82 13.14
CA GLU A 42 -7.56 11.78 13.09
C GLU A 42 -8.12 12.68 11.99
N THR A 43 -7.55 13.87 11.81
CA THR A 43 -7.96 14.81 10.76
C THR A 43 -7.68 14.25 9.35
N LEU A 44 -6.52 13.60 9.15
CA LEU A 44 -6.12 13.02 7.86
C LEU A 44 -7.04 11.89 7.38
N LYS A 45 -7.75 11.19 8.29
CA LYS A 45 -8.72 10.14 7.89
C LYS A 45 -9.85 10.68 7.01
N SER A 46 -10.17 11.96 7.14
CA SER A 46 -11.22 12.65 6.39
C SER A 46 -10.72 13.25 5.07
N VAL A 47 -9.40 13.30 4.85
CA VAL A 47 -8.81 13.79 3.61
C VAL A 47 -8.94 12.73 2.51
N ARG A 48 -9.42 13.14 1.34
CA ARG A 48 -9.70 12.30 0.16
C ARG A 48 -8.93 12.79 -1.06
N ASP A 49 -8.96 12.00 -2.14
CA ASP A 49 -8.32 12.36 -3.41
C ASP A 49 -9.18 13.38 -4.17
N VAL A 50 -8.99 14.66 -3.84
CA VAL A 50 -9.73 15.79 -4.42
C VAL A 50 -9.64 15.82 -5.96
N PRO A 51 -8.46 15.66 -6.60
CA PRO A 51 -8.39 15.59 -8.06
C PRO A 51 -9.27 14.48 -8.67
N HIS A 52 -9.36 13.32 -8.02
CA HIS A 52 -10.24 12.25 -8.48
C HIS A 52 -11.73 12.63 -8.32
N MET A 53 -12.11 13.27 -7.21
CA MET A 53 -13.47 13.75 -6.99
C MET A 53 -13.88 14.80 -8.02
N LEU A 54 -13.00 15.76 -8.32
CA LEU A 54 -13.26 16.80 -9.33
C LEU A 54 -13.38 16.22 -10.75
N LYS A 55 -12.64 15.16 -11.08
CA LYS A 55 -12.83 14.42 -12.34
C LYS A 55 -14.21 13.76 -12.43
N LYS A 56 -14.70 13.21 -11.31
CA LYS A 56 -16.08 12.71 -11.22
C LYS A 56 -17.07 13.87 -11.42
N PHE A 57 -16.87 15.01 -10.75
CA PHE A 57 -17.77 16.16 -10.85
C PHE A 57 -17.87 16.75 -12.26
N ASN A 58 -16.79 16.70 -13.03
CA ASN A 58 -16.76 17.21 -14.39
C ASN A 58 -17.23 16.19 -15.45
N SER A 59 -17.50 14.93 -15.07
CA SER A 59 -17.88 13.91 -16.04
C SER A 59 -19.38 13.98 -16.34
N PRO A 60 -19.79 14.05 -17.62
CA PRO A 60 -21.20 14.17 -18.01
C PRO A 60 -22.01 12.91 -17.68
N SER A 61 -21.34 11.78 -17.46
CA SER A 61 -21.97 10.47 -17.24
C SER A 61 -22.12 10.10 -15.77
N SER A 62 -21.58 10.87 -14.83
CA SER A 62 -21.67 10.56 -13.40
C SER A 62 -22.61 11.50 -12.67
N SER A 63 -23.63 10.93 -12.03
CA SER A 63 -24.44 11.64 -11.05
C SER A 63 -23.60 11.98 -9.82
N CYS A 64 -23.57 13.26 -9.47
CA CYS A 64 -22.97 13.73 -8.23
C CYS A 64 -24.04 13.77 -7.16
N THR A 65 -23.83 13.05 -6.07
CA THR A 65 -24.79 13.01 -4.96
C THR A 65 -24.48 14.07 -3.92
N SER A 66 -25.45 14.41 -3.07
CA SER A 66 -25.22 15.27 -1.90
C SER A 66 -24.08 14.72 -1.01
N SER A 67 -23.96 13.38 -0.92
CA SER A 67 -22.89 12.73 -0.17
C SER A 67 -21.48 13.00 -0.74
N ASP A 68 -21.36 13.13 -2.06
CA ASP A 68 -20.07 13.41 -2.70
C ASP A 68 -19.62 14.84 -2.39
N TRP A 69 -20.53 15.81 -2.46
CA TRP A 69 -20.28 17.20 -2.08
C TRP A 69 -20.00 17.34 -0.58
N HIS A 70 -20.70 16.60 0.27
CA HIS A 70 -20.39 16.52 1.70
C HIS A 70 -18.96 16.03 1.94
N THR A 71 -18.57 14.97 1.24
CA THR A 71 -17.21 14.41 1.36
C THR A 71 -16.15 15.39 0.87
N PHE A 72 -16.43 16.13 -0.20
CA PHE A 72 -15.55 17.16 -0.74
C PHE A 72 -15.34 18.30 0.26
N LEU A 73 -16.42 18.85 0.80
CA LEU A 73 -16.36 19.91 1.81
C LEU A 73 -15.64 19.43 3.08
N LYS A 74 -16.00 18.24 3.58
CA LYS A 74 -15.33 17.63 4.74
C LYS A 74 -13.83 17.49 4.52
N CYS A 75 -13.40 17.14 3.31
CA CYS A 75 -11.99 17.08 2.94
C CYS A 75 -11.33 18.46 3.01
N ILE A 76 -11.93 19.50 2.43
CA ILE A 76 -11.38 20.88 2.47
C ILE A 76 -11.31 21.39 3.91
N CYS A 77 -12.38 21.24 4.69
CA CYS A 77 -12.38 21.62 6.11
C CYS A 77 -11.29 20.89 6.90
N SER A 78 -11.04 19.61 6.59
CA SER A 78 -9.96 18.84 7.23
C SER A 78 -8.58 19.38 6.84
N LEU A 79 -8.37 19.79 5.59
CA LEU A 79 -7.12 20.43 5.15
C LEU A 79 -6.89 21.77 5.88
N LEU A 80 -7.92 22.61 5.99
CA LEU A 80 -7.85 23.86 6.75
C LEU A 80 -7.57 23.61 8.24
N HIS A 81 -8.21 22.58 8.82
CA HIS A 81 -7.98 22.17 10.20
C HIS A 81 -6.55 21.71 10.45
N ILE A 82 -5.90 21.03 9.48
CA ILE A 82 -4.47 20.69 9.58
C ILE A 82 -3.62 21.94 9.75
N ASN A 83 -3.87 23.01 8.99
CA ASN A 83 -3.13 24.26 9.17
C ASN A 83 -3.37 24.85 10.56
N LYS A 84 -4.62 24.79 11.05
CA LYS A 84 -4.95 25.28 12.39
C LYS A 84 -4.28 24.50 13.51
N ILE A 85 -4.14 23.19 13.35
CA ILE A 85 -3.40 22.34 14.30
C ILE A 85 -1.93 22.78 14.37
N PHE A 86 -1.31 23.15 13.25
CA PHE A 86 0.05 23.68 13.26
C PHE A 86 0.12 25.08 13.89
N GLU A 87 -0.83 25.97 13.61
CA GLU A 87 -0.84 27.31 14.22
C GLU A 87 -1.04 27.30 15.74
N VAL A 88 -1.95 26.47 16.25
CA VAL A 88 -2.38 26.48 17.65
C VAL A 88 -1.63 25.43 18.48
N GLY A 89 -1.35 24.26 17.90
CA GLY A 89 -0.74 23.13 18.58
C GLY A 89 0.77 23.26 18.80
N ILE A 90 1.43 24.20 18.12
CA ILE A 90 2.86 24.45 18.29
C ILE A 90 3.02 25.54 19.37
N SER A 91 3.32 25.12 20.60
CA SER A 91 3.69 26.04 21.67
C SER A 91 4.99 26.78 21.36
N GLU A 92 5.23 27.92 22.01
CA GLU A 92 6.44 28.75 21.81
C GLU A 92 7.74 27.94 22.02
N HIS A 93 7.72 26.97 22.94
CA HIS A 93 8.84 26.06 23.16
C HIS A 93 9.09 25.10 21.97
N LEU A 94 8.02 24.63 21.32
CA LEU A 94 8.10 23.77 20.13
C LEU A 94 8.50 24.56 18.88
N ALA A 95 8.09 25.83 18.78
CA ALA A 95 8.52 26.74 17.73
C ALA A 95 10.04 26.95 17.74
N ASN A 96 10.62 27.14 18.94
CA ASN A 96 12.09 27.23 19.09
C ASN A 96 12.78 25.94 18.65
N LYS A 97 12.22 24.76 18.96
CA LYS A 97 12.75 23.47 18.48
C LYS A 97 12.68 23.34 16.95
N LEU A 98 11.61 23.81 16.31
CA LEU A 98 11.47 23.82 14.85
C LEU A 98 12.55 24.68 14.18
N GLN A 99 12.82 25.87 14.74
CA GLN A 99 13.89 26.74 14.26
C GLN A 99 15.28 26.10 14.42
N HIS A 100 15.54 25.47 15.56
CA HIS A 100 16.80 24.76 15.79
C HIS A 100 17.01 23.54 14.88
N MET A 101 15.93 22.87 14.48
CA MET A 101 15.98 21.70 13.59
C MET A 101 15.87 22.06 12.09
N SER A 102 15.83 23.36 11.75
CA SER A 102 15.68 23.88 10.38
C SER A 102 14.54 23.19 9.62
N ILE A 103 13.37 23.06 10.26
CA ILE A 103 12.21 22.37 9.69
C ILE A 103 11.23 23.40 9.12
N ASP A 104 11.12 23.45 7.79
CA ASP A 104 10.19 24.35 7.08
C ASP A 104 8.74 23.83 7.06
N LEU A 105 8.35 22.95 8.00
CA LEU A 105 7.06 22.26 7.97
C LEU A 105 5.89 23.24 8.09
N VAL A 106 6.01 24.25 8.96
CA VAL A 106 4.97 25.27 9.17
C VAL A 106 4.86 26.18 7.95
N GLU A 107 5.98 26.63 7.40
CA GLU A 107 5.99 27.41 6.16
C GLU A 107 5.45 26.60 4.96
N LYS A 108 5.79 25.31 4.90
CA LYS A 108 5.27 24.38 3.89
C LYS A 108 3.77 24.14 4.05
N ALA A 109 3.27 24.05 5.28
CA ALA A 109 1.83 23.98 5.56
C ALA A 109 1.12 25.25 5.11
N ASN A 110 1.59 26.42 5.57
CA ASN A 110 1.02 27.73 5.23
C ASN A 110 1.05 28.03 3.72
N SER A 111 2.12 27.62 3.03
CA SER A 111 2.24 27.80 1.58
C SER A 111 1.42 26.80 0.77
N SER A 112 1.05 25.66 1.36
CA SER A 112 0.29 24.59 0.68
C SER A 112 -1.21 24.68 0.96
N ILE A 113 -1.59 25.11 2.16
CA ILE A 113 -2.98 25.28 2.61
C ILE A 113 -3.23 26.78 2.68
N THR A 114 -3.68 27.34 1.56
CA THR A 114 -3.82 28.78 1.39
C THR A 114 -5.28 29.23 1.55
N ALA A 115 -5.52 30.54 1.66
CA ALA A 115 -6.85 31.12 1.87
C ALA A 115 -7.85 30.78 0.74
N GLU A 116 -7.36 30.43 -0.45
CA GLU A 116 -8.17 29.97 -1.58
C GLU A 116 -8.98 28.71 -1.25
N LEU A 117 -8.50 27.83 -0.37
CA LEU A 117 -9.27 26.65 0.05
C LEU A 117 -10.51 27.05 0.83
N ASP A 118 -10.41 28.08 1.68
CA ASP A 118 -11.55 28.62 2.41
C ASP A 118 -12.54 29.28 1.44
N TYR A 119 -12.06 30.03 0.46
CA TYR A 119 -12.90 30.58 -0.62
C TYR A 119 -13.65 29.47 -1.38
N VAL A 120 -12.98 28.37 -1.77
CA VAL A 120 -13.62 27.24 -2.44
C VAL A 120 -14.68 26.58 -1.54
N SER A 121 -14.39 26.43 -0.25
CA SER A 121 -15.36 25.90 0.72
C SER A 121 -16.61 26.79 0.79
N ASN A 122 -16.42 28.09 0.95
CA ASN A 122 -17.51 29.07 1.01
C ASN A 122 -18.32 29.14 -0.30
N LEU A 123 -17.65 29.03 -1.45
CA LEU A 123 -18.30 28.96 -2.76
C LEU A 123 -19.23 27.75 -2.88
N VAL A 124 -18.75 26.57 -2.50
CA VAL A 124 -19.55 25.34 -2.56
C VAL A 124 -20.67 25.36 -1.52
N ILE A 125 -20.41 25.82 -0.30
CA ILE A 125 -21.44 26.00 0.74
C ILE A 125 -22.49 27.03 0.30
N GLY A 126 -22.11 28.07 -0.45
CA GLY A 126 -23.04 29.08 -0.96
C GLY A 126 -24.03 28.53 -1.99
N VAL A 127 -23.65 27.50 -2.75
CA VAL A 127 -24.46 26.96 -3.86
C VAL A 127 -25.16 25.65 -3.49
N ILE A 128 -24.47 24.76 -2.78
CA ILE A 128 -24.96 23.39 -2.50
C ILE A 128 -25.58 23.32 -1.11
N ASP A 129 -26.78 22.75 -1.03
CA ASP A 129 -27.40 22.37 0.23
C ASP A 129 -27.09 20.91 0.55
N VAL A 130 -26.19 20.73 1.51
CA VAL A 130 -25.72 19.40 1.92
C VAL A 130 -26.57 18.82 3.05
N GLN A 131 -27.42 19.63 3.68
CA GLN A 131 -28.20 19.23 4.86
C GLN A 131 -29.66 18.91 4.52
N ARG A 132 -30.13 19.25 3.32
CA ARG A 132 -31.50 18.97 2.88
C ARG A 132 -31.75 17.46 2.80
N SER A 133 -32.68 16.98 3.62
CA SER A 133 -33.15 15.59 3.59
C SER A 133 -34.04 15.35 2.37
N LYS A 134 -34.14 14.10 1.93
CA LYS A 134 -35.03 13.64 0.82
C LYS A 134 -36.53 13.72 1.16
N GLU A 135 -36.94 14.67 2.01
CA GLU A 135 -38.31 14.77 2.52
C GLU A 135 -39.29 15.36 1.49
N LYS A 136 -38.81 16.12 0.50
CA LYS A 136 -39.67 16.83 -0.46
C LYS A 136 -40.02 16.06 -1.76
N GLY A 137 -39.73 14.77 -1.86
CA GLY A 137 -40.14 13.95 -3.02
C GLY A 137 -39.35 14.13 -4.32
N TYR A 138 -38.37 15.05 -4.37
CA TYR A 138 -37.39 15.18 -5.47
C TYR A 138 -35.99 15.52 -4.94
N GLU A 139 -34.94 15.01 -5.58
CA GLU A 139 -33.54 15.19 -5.13
C GLU A 139 -33.00 16.52 -5.65
N THR A 140 -32.99 17.55 -4.79
CA THR A 140 -32.38 18.85 -5.09
C THR A 140 -31.04 19.01 -4.39
N LEU A 141 -30.08 19.60 -5.09
CA LEU A 141 -28.74 19.86 -4.56
C LEU A 141 -28.47 21.35 -4.37
N VAL A 142 -29.16 22.21 -5.13
CA VAL A 142 -28.92 23.66 -5.13
C VAL A 142 -29.73 24.32 -4.02
N LYS A 143 -29.11 25.24 -3.26
CA LYS A 143 -29.76 26.03 -2.22
C LYS A 143 -30.96 26.84 -2.74
N GLU A 144 -31.91 27.09 -1.86
CA GLU A 144 -32.99 28.05 -2.09
C GLU A 144 -32.45 29.48 -2.01
N ASN A 145 -33.10 30.42 -2.69
CA ASN A 145 -32.76 31.83 -2.82
C ASN A 145 -31.43 32.10 -3.56
N LEU A 146 -30.97 31.14 -4.37
CA LEU A 146 -29.82 31.32 -5.25
C LEU A 146 -30.25 31.82 -6.64
N CYS A 147 -31.39 31.33 -7.12
CA CYS A 147 -31.90 31.62 -8.46
C CYS A 147 -33.42 31.70 -8.40
N ASP A 148 -33.95 32.91 -8.53
CA ASP A 148 -35.39 33.19 -8.43
C ASP A 148 -36.20 32.32 -9.39
N GLU A 149 -35.74 32.16 -10.64
CA GLU A 149 -36.38 31.32 -11.66
C GLU A 149 -36.45 29.84 -11.24
N LEU A 150 -35.40 29.30 -10.62
CA LEU A 150 -35.37 27.91 -10.15
C LEU A 150 -36.34 27.72 -8.98
N ASP A 151 -36.38 28.69 -8.07
CA ASP A 151 -37.23 28.64 -6.89
C ASP A 151 -38.71 28.81 -7.26
N GLU A 152 -39.04 29.65 -8.25
CA GLU A 152 -40.38 29.73 -8.85
C GLU A 152 -40.81 28.38 -9.43
N LEU A 153 -39.96 27.74 -10.24
CA LEU A 153 -40.27 26.43 -10.82
C LEU A 153 -40.47 25.36 -9.73
N ARG A 154 -39.65 25.37 -8.68
CA ARG A 154 -39.80 24.47 -7.52
C ARG A 154 -41.11 24.71 -6.79
N MET A 155 -41.50 25.96 -6.58
CA MET A 155 -42.80 26.30 -5.97
C MET A 155 -43.97 25.78 -6.82
N VAL A 156 -43.92 25.98 -8.14
CA VAL A 156 -44.96 25.47 -9.05
C VAL A 156 -45.00 23.95 -9.01
N TYR A 157 -43.84 23.27 -8.96
CA TYR A 157 -43.78 21.82 -8.87
C TYR A 157 -44.29 21.27 -7.53
N GLU A 158 -43.95 21.90 -6.40
CA GLU A 158 -44.43 21.52 -5.07
C GLU A 158 -45.95 21.72 -4.92
N GLY A 159 -46.51 22.75 -5.55
CA GLY A 159 -47.96 23.00 -5.60
C GLY A 159 -48.72 22.22 -6.70
N LEU A 160 -48.01 21.46 -7.54
CA LEU A 160 -48.59 20.76 -8.68
C LEU A 160 -49.65 19.71 -8.28
N PRO A 161 -49.45 18.89 -7.23
CA PRO A 161 -50.45 17.90 -6.83
C PRO A 161 -51.80 18.53 -6.46
N ASP A 162 -51.78 19.58 -5.62
CA ASP A 162 -52.99 20.29 -5.18
C ASP A 162 -53.70 20.96 -6.36
N PHE A 163 -52.92 21.55 -7.26
CA PHE A 163 -53.44 22.16 -8.48
C PHE A 163 -54.10 21.12 -9.40
N LEU A 164 -53.44 19.98 -9.64
CA LEU A 164 -53.97 18.91 -10.48
C LEU A 164 -55.22 18.27 -9.88
N GLU A 165 -55.33 18.16 -8.56
CA GLU A 165 -56.55 17.68 -7.90
C GLU A 165 -57.74 18.62 -8.16
N GLN A 166 -57.53 19.94 -8.08
CA GLN A 166 -58.56 20.93 -8.41
C GLN A 166 -58.95 20.90 -9.89
N VAL A 167 -57.98 20.79 -10.81
CA VAL A 167 -58.28 20.68 -12.24
C VAL A 167 -59.03 19.39 -12.54
N SER A 168 -58.63 18.28 -11.91
CA SER A 168 -59.31 16.99 -12.02
C SER A 168 -60.76 17.07 -11.56
N ALA A 169 -61.03 17.73 -10.42
CA ALA A 169 -62.39 17.91 -9.91
C ALA A 169 -63.28 18.72 -10.88
N ASN A 170 -62.74 19.77 -11.50
CA ASN A 170 -63.45 20.60 -12.47
C ASN A 170 -63.75 19.87 -13.78
N GLU A 171 -62.77 19.11 -14.31
CA GLU A 171 -62.98 18.25 -15.47
C GLU A 171 -63.99 17.14 -15.15
N ASN A 172 -63.91 16.55 -13.95
CA ASN A 172 -64.84 15.54 -13.51
C ASN A 172 -66.29 16.03 -13.44
N ALA A 173 -66.50 17.28 -13.02
CA ALA A 173 -67.81 17.92 -12.99
C ALA A 173 -68.36 18.24 -14.39
N SER A 174 -67.49 18.34 -15.39
CA SER A 174 -67.85 18.65 -16.79
C SER A 174 -68.18 17.40 -17.62
N PHE A 175 -68.04 16.19 -17.06
CA PHE A 175 -68.36 14.97 -17.81
C PHE A 175 -69.87 14.87 -18.10
N PRO A 176 -70.26 14.60 -19.35
CA PRO A 176 -71.67 14.56 -19.75
C PRO A 176 -72.45 13.34 -19.22
N PHE A 177 -71.81 12.41 -18.49
CA PHE A 177 -72.43 11.23 -17.91
C PHE A 177 -71.73 10.80 -16.61
N SER A 178 -72.49 10.29 -15.65
CA SER A 178 -71.96 9.64 -14.45
C SER A 178 -71.26 8.34 -14.86
N LEU A 179 -69.95 8.41 -15.09
CA LEU A 179 -69.10 7.24 -15.22
C LEU A 179 -69.27 6.39 -13.95
N GLU A 180 -69.66 5.12 -14.08
CA GLU A 180 -69.69 4.13 -12.98
C GLU A 180 -68.25 3.71 -12.60
N CYS A 181 -67.32 4.66 -12.49
CA CYS A 181 -65.97 4.39 -12.05
C CYS A 181 -65.94 4.28 -10.51
N ARG A 182 -65.34 3.22 -9.98
CA ARG A 182 -65.15 3.04 -8.53
C ARG A 182 -64.31 4.16 -7.88
N LYS A 183 -63.42 4.77 -8.67
CA LYS A 183 -62.61 5.95 -8.33
C LYS A 183 -62.76 6.99 -9.43
N ALA A 184 -62.85 8.25 -9.04
CA ALA A 184 -62.91 9.35 -10.00
C ALA A 184 -61.60 9.44 -10.81
N PRO A 185 -61.64 9.77 -12.10
CA PRO A 185 -60.44 9.96 -12.90
C PRO A 185 -59.62 11.15 -12.37
N LEU A 186 -58.30 11.05 -12.50
CA LEU A 186 -57.36 12.05 -12.00
C LEU A 186 -56.40 12.46 -13.10
N ILE A 187 -56.16 13.75 -13.25
CA ILE A 187 -55.06 14.26 -14.05
C ILE A 187 -53.79 14.11 -13.25
N VAL A 188 -52.82 13.42 -13.83
CA VAL A 188 -51.50 13.19 -13.23
C VAL A 188 -50.41 13.71 -14.14
N TYR A 189 -49.29 14.09 -13.55
CA TYR A 189 -48.10 14.48 -14.27
C TYR A 189 -47.10 13.33 -14.26
N VAL A 190 -46.67 12.91 -15.46
CA VAL A 190 -45.67 11.86 -15.67
C VAL A 190 -44.46 12.45 -16.37
N HIS A 191 -43.29 12.37 -15.74
CA HIS A 191 -42.03 12.91 -16.27
C HIS A 191 -41.76 12.41 -17.70
N GLN A 192 -41.29 13.29 -18.59
CA GLN A 192 -41.03 13.01 -20.03
C GLN A 192 -42.25 12.74 -20.91
N ILE A 193 -43.41 12.43 -20.34
CA ILE A 193 -44.64 12.16 -21.10
C ILE A 193 -45.58 13.36 -21.08
N GLY A 194 -45.71 14.03 -19.92
CA GLY A 194 -46.55 15.21 -19.76
C GLY A 194 -47.74 14.96 -18.82
N TYR A 195 -48.77 15.79 -18.96
CA TYR A 195 -50.01 15.66 -18.20
C TYR A 195 -50.95 14.65 -18.86
N LEU A 196 -51.56 13.78 -18.06
CA LEU A 196 -52.38 12.67 -18.55
C LEU A 196 -53.62 12.50 -17.68
N MET A 197 -54.75 12.21 -18.30
CA MET A 197 -55.96 11.79 -17.58
C MET A 197 -55.86 10.29 -17.28
N CYS A 198 -55.87 9.94 -16.00
CA CYS A 198 -55.75 8.56 -15.52
C CYS A 198 -57.13 8.01 -15.11
N PHE A 199 -57.49 6.89 -15.70
CA PHE A 199 -58.65 6.07 -15.32
C PHE A 199 -58.19 4.80 -14.60
N PHE A 200 -58.96 4.38 -13.60
CA PHE A 200 -58.66 3.23 -12.74
C PHE A 200 -59.52 2.02 -13.11
N ASP A 201 -58.91 0.84 -13.08
CA ASP A 201 -59.48 -0.51 -13.23
C ASP A 201 -60.08 -0.86 -14.60
N GLU A 202 -60.76 0.07 -15.27
CA GLU A 202 -61.44 -0.16 -16.54
C GLU A 202 -60.95 0.79 -17.65
N LYS A 203 -60.68 0.21 -18.83
CA LYS A 203 -60.37 0.97 -20.04
C LYS A 203 -61.67 1.53 -20.62
N ILE A 204 -61.65 2.79 -21.06
CA ILE A 204 -62.79 3.39 -21.76
C ILE A 204 -63.11 2.54 -23.01
N SER A 205 -64.37 2.13 -23.16
CA SER A 205 -64.82 1.30 -24.28
C SER A 205 -64.77 2.08 -25.60
N GLU A 206 -64.51 1.39 -26.71
CA GLU A 206 -64.42 2.03 -28.05
C GLU A 206 -65.70 2.78 -28.43
N ALA A 207 -66.87 2.34 -27.94
CA ALA A 207 -68.15 3.02 -28.15
C ALA A 207 -68.26 4.37 -27.41
N LEU A 208 -67.68 4.49 -26.22
CA LEU A 208 -67.65 5.72 -25.43
C LEU A 208 -66.59 6.71 -25.95
N LEU A 209 -65.47 6.21 -26.49
CA LEU A 209 -64.46 7.01 -27.18
C LEU A 209 -65.03 7.72 -28.42
N ILE A 210 -65.97 7.10 -29.14
CA ILE A 210 -66.66 7.75 -30.29
C ILE A 210 -67.48 8.97 -29.84
N GLY A 211 -68.00 8.97 -28.60
CA GLY A 211 -68.71 10.10 -27.99
C GLY A 211 -67.80 11.16 -27.34
N LEU A 212 -66.55 10.81 -27.05
CA LEU A 212 -65.52 11.67 -26.45
C LEU A 212 -64.40 11.89 -27.46
N GLN A 213 -64.65 12.74 -28.48
CA GLN A 213 -63.74 12.95 -29.62
C GLN A 213 -62.35 13.46 -29.24
N ASP A 214 -62.17 13.96 -28.01
CA ASP A 214 -60.93 14.61 -27.55
C ASP A 214 -60.00 13.69 -26.73
N PHE A 215 -60.36 12.41 -26.53
CA PHE A 215 -59.60 11.46 -25.72
C PHE A 215 -58.73 10.55 -26.60
N GLU A 216 -57.41 10.66 -26.45
CA GLU A 216 -56.43 9.82 -27.15
C GLU A 216 -55.70 8.93 -26.14
N PHE A 217 -55.71 7.61 -26.36
CA PHE A 217 -55.05 6.67 -25.46
C PHE A 217 -53.52 6.78 -25.56
N ALA A 218 -52.84 6.93 -24.42
CA ALA A 218 -51.38 7.02 -24.35
C ALA A 218 -50.76 5.64 -24.05
N PHE A 219 -50.97 5.11 -22.84
CA PHE A 219 -50.48 3.80 -22.42
C PHE A 219 -51.28 3.27 -21.22
N SER A 220 -51.03 2.02 -20.83
CA SER A 220 -51.59 1.40 -19.64
C SER A 220 -50.49 0.84 -18.75
N GLU A 221 -50.71 0.87 -17.45
CA GLU A 221 -49.80 0.34 -16.44
C GLU A 221 -50.52 -0.73 -15.62
N ASP A 222 -49.97 -1.95 -15.66
CA ASP A 222 -50.48 -3.10 -14.92
C ASP A 222 -49.82 -3.17 -13.54
N GLY A 223 -50.46 -2.58 -12.52
CA GLY A 223 -50.06 -2.61 -11.11
C GLY A 223 -51.07 -3.32 -10.21
N GLU A 224 -51.06 -3.03 -8.90
CA GLU A 224 -52.11 -3.46 -7.95
C GLU A 224 -53.50 -2.94 -8.37
N GLU A 225 -53.53 -1.73 -8.94
CA GLU A 225 -54.68 -1.14 -9.64
C GLU A 225 -54.28 -0.93 -11.11
N ARG A 226 -55.12 -1.33 -12.06
CA ARG A 226 -54.85 -1.09 -13.49
C ARG A 226 -55.08 0.38 -13.81
N ARG A 227 -54.11 1.04 -14.42
CA ARG A 227 -54.20 2.46 -14.79
C ARG A 227 -54.17 2.61 -16.30
N PHE A 228 -55.10 3.39 -16.84
CA PHE A 228 -55.18 3.72 -18.26
C PHE A 228 -55.02 5.23 -18.43
N TYR A 229 -54.02 5.64 -19.20
CA TYR A 229 -53.66 7.05 -19.38
C TYR A 229 -54.10 7.55 -20.75
N TYR A 230 -54.69 8.75 -20.78
CA TYR A 230 -55.22 9.39 -21.98
C TYR A 230 -54.78 10.86 -22.07
N HIS A 231 -54.50 11.33 -23.29
CA HIS A 231 -54.45 12.74 -23.60
C HIS A 231 -55.87 13.27 -23.85
N THR A 232 -56.21 14.36 -23.19
CA THR A 232 -57.42 15.16 -23.41
C THR A 232 -57.05 16.57 -23.87
N GLN A 233 -58.01 17.33 -24.40
CA GLN A 233 -57.80 18.75 -24.70
C GLN A 233 -57.23 19.50 -23.49
N LYS A 234 -57.77 19.27 -22.29
CA LYS A 234 -57.27 19.91 -21.06
C LYS A 234 -55.83 19.53 -20.73
N THR A 235 -55.46 18.26 -20.87
CA THR A 235 -54.06 17.85 -20.63
C THR A 235 -53.08 18.47 -21.63
N ARG A 236 -53.48 18.61 -22.91
CA ARG A 236 -52.66 19.29 -23.93
C ARG A 236 -52.54 20.79 -23.66
N GLU A 237 -53.58 21.44 -23.13
CA GLU A 237 -53.50 22.82 -22.65
C GLU A 237 -52.50 22.96 -21.49
N LEU A 238 -52.51 22.01 -20.54
CA LEU A 238 -51.55 21.98 -19.43
C LEU A 238 -50.12 21.74 -19.91
N ASP A 239 -49.91 20.83 -20.86
CA ASP A 239 -48.59 20.60 -21.48
C ASP A 239 -48.07 21.87 -22.19
N ASN A 240 -48.93 22.59 -22.91
CA ASN A 240 -48.53 23.84 -23.58
C ASN A 240 -48.25 24.98 -22.59
N LEU A 241 -48.99 25.05 -21.47
CA LEU A 241 -48.86 26.12 -20.48
C LEU A 241 -47.67 25.90 -19.54
N LEU A 242 -47.56 24.71 -18.96
CA LEU A 242 -46.60 24.38 -17.91
C LEU A 242 -45.37 23.65 -18.49
N GLY A 243 -45.61 22.75 -19.44
CA GLY A 243 -44.60 21.85 -20.00
C GLY A 243 -44.00 20.90 -18.97
N ASP A 244 -42.82 20.36 -19.27
CA ASP A 244 -42.08 19.49 -18.36
C ASP A 244 -41.31 20.31 -17.32
N ILE A 245 -42.02 20.68 -16.25
CA ILE A 245 -41.45 21.49 -15.15
C ILE A 245 -40.29 20.77 -14.48
N TYR A 246 -40.40 19.45 -14.26
CA TYR A 246 -39.37 18.68 -13.58
C TYR A 246 -38.05 18.67 -14.35
N HIS A 247 -38.08 18.45 -15.67
CA HIS A 247 -36.85 18.49 -16.47
C HIS A 247 -36.27 19.89 -16.57
N LYS A 248 -37.09 20.94 -16.61
CA LYS A 248 -36.60 22.33 -16.52
C LYS A 248 -35.85 22.57 -15.21
N ILE A 249 -36.40 22.13 -14.07
CA ILE A 249 -35.72 22.20 -12.76
C ILE A 249 -34.37 21.46 -12.83
N LEU A 250 -34.36 20.22 -13.31
CA LEU A 250 -33.12 19.43 -13.41
C LEU A 250 -32.08 20.05 -14.35
N ASP A 251 -32.49 20.64 -15.47
CA ASP A 251 -31.60 21.33 -16.42
C ASP A 251 -30.97 22.57 -15.78
N MET A 252 -31.76 23.37 -15.08
CA MET A 252 -31.27 24.56 -14.38
C MET A 252 -30.32 24.18 -13.24
N GLU A 253 -30.66 23.18 -12.43
CA GLU A 253 -29.76 22.68 -11.39
C GLU A 253 -28.45 22.16 -11.99
N ARG A 254 -28.50 21.38 -13.08
CA ARG A 254 -27.31 20.91 -13.78
C ARG A 254 -26.45 22.06 -14.30
N ALA A 255 -27.06 23.12 -14.84
CA ALA A 255 -26.35 24.29 -15.31
C ALA A 255 -25.63 25.02 -14.17
N ILE A 256 -26.31 25.24 -13.04
CA ILE A 256 -25.74 25.88 -11.85
C ILE A 256 -24.58 25.04 -11.27
N ILE A 257 -24.78 23.73 -11.13
CA ILE A 257 -23.74 22.82 -10.61
C ILE A 257 -22.54 22.80 -11.56
N ARG A 258 -22.77 22.81 -12.88
CA ARG A 258 -21.68 22.81 -13.85
C ARG A 258 -20.86 24.11 -13.80
N ASP A 259 -21.52 25.26 -13.64
CA ASP A 259 -20.83 26.53 -13.43
C ASP A 259 -20.03 26.52 -12.12
N LEU A 260 -20.59 25.99 -11.03
CA LEU A 260 -19.88 25.80 -9.76
C LEU A 260 -18.61 24.94 -9.96
N VAL A 261 -18.73 23.78 -10.61
CA VAL A 261 -17.59 22.89 -10.87
C VAL A 261 -16.52 23.60 -11.70
N CYS A 262 -16.92 24.34 -12.74
CA CYS A 262 -15.99 25.14 -13.56
C CYS A 262 -15.22 26.17 -12.71
N ARG A 263 -15.88 26.86 -11.78
CA ARG A 263 -15.23 27.80 -10.87
C ARG A 263 -14.28 27.10 -9.90
N VAL A 264 -14.69 25.97 -9.31
CA VAL A 264 -13.84 25.18 -8.40
C VAL A 264 -12.60 24.63 -9.12
N LEU A 265 -12.73 24.21 -10.38
CA LEU A 265 -11.61 23.70 -11.18
C LEU A 265 -10.51 24.72 -11.42
N GLN A 266 -10.79 26.02 -11.34
CA GLN A 266 -9.76 27.07 -11.42
C GLN A 266 -8.75 26.99 -10.25
N PHE A 267 -9.17 26.41 -9.12
CA PHE A 267 -8.35 26.21 -7.91
C PHE A 267 -7.74 24.80 -7.82
N LEU A 268 -7.81 24.00 -8.89
CA LEU A 268 -7.26 22.65 -8.92
C LEU A 268 -5.76 22.60 -8.53
N PRO A 269 -4.88 23.55 -8.95
CA PRO A 269 -3.48 23.55 -8.53
C PRO A 269 -3.31 23.67 -7.02
N GLN A 270 -4.04 24.59 -6.38
CA GLN A 270 -4.00 24.85 -4.94
C GLN A 270 -4.54 23.65 -4.15
N LEU A 271 -5.69 23.09 -4.59
CA LEU A 271 -6.25 21.88 -4.00
C LEU A 271 -5.30 20.68 -4.09
N THR A 272 -4.65 20.51 -5.25
CA THR A 272 -3.67 19.43 -5.46
C THR A 272 -2.45 19.63 -4.57
N LYS A 273 -1.97 20.86 -4.41
CA LYS A 273 -0.84 21.20 -3.53
C LYS A 273 -1.15 20.85 -2.07
N ALA A 274 -2.32 21.27 -1.56
CA ALA A 274 -2.76 20.97 -0.19
C ALA A 274 -2.88 19.46 0.06
N VAL A 275 -3.49 18.73 -0.88
CA VAL A 275 -3.66 17.28 -0.76
C VAL A 275 -2.33 16.52 -0.86
N ASN A 276 -1.38 16.98 -1.69
CA ASN A 276 -0.05 16.40 -1.76
C ASN A 276 0.73 16.62 -0.46
N PHE A 277 0.62 17.81 0.13
CA PHE A 277 1.17 18.09 1.46
C PHE A 277 0.58 17.14 2.52
N ALA A 278 -0.75 16.99 2.55
CA ALA A 278 -1.41 16.05 3.46
C ALA A 278 -0.96 14.59 3.25
N ALA A 279 -0.72 14.18 1.99
CA ALA A 279 -0.21 12.84 1.69
C ALA A 279 1.24 12.63 2.15
N GLU A 280 2.10 13.64 2.03
CA GLU A 280 3.46 13.62 2.56
C GLU A 280 3.47 13.57 4.09
N LEU A 281 2.62 14.38 4.72
CA LEU A 281 2.42 14.38 6.17
C LEU A 281 1.95 13.01 6.68
N ASP A 282 0.99 12.37 6.01
CA ASP A 282 0.51 11.01 6.31
C ASP A 282 1.66 9.97 6.26
N CYS A 283 2.59 10.10 5.31
CA CYS A 283 3.77 9.23 5.23
C CYS A 283 4.70 9.44 6.42
N ILE A 284 5.03 10.69 6.76
CA ILE A 284 5.96 11.01 7.84
C ILE A 284 5.38 10.59 9.20
N LEU A 285 4.11 10.88 9.46
CA LEU A 285 3.41 10.45 10.67
C LEU A 285 3.41 8.92 10.78
N SER A 286 3.17 8.21 9.67
CA SER A 286 3.24 6.75 9.65
C SER A 286 4.63 6.22 10.04
N LEU A 287 5.71 6.83 9.53
CA LEU A 287 7.08 6.49 9.90
C LEU A 287 7.37 6.79 11.38
N ALA A 288 6.90 7.94 11.90
CA ALA A 288 7.06 8.32 13.30
C ALA A 288 6.33 7.35 14.26
N ILE A 289 5.11 6.94 13.91
CA ILE A 289 4.34 5.97 14.70
C ILE A 289 5.07 4.64 14.79
N VAL A 290 5.54 4.11 13.66
CA VAL A 290 6.30 2.84 13.63
C VAL A 290 7.59 2.98 14.42
N ALA A 291 8.30 4.10 14.28
CA ALA A 291 9.53 4.36 15.00
C ALA A 291 9.31 4.31 16.52
N ARG A 292 8.21 4.91 16.99
CA ARG A 292 7.84 4.88 18.41
C ARG A 292 7.44 3.50 18.89
N GLN A 293 6.55 2.82 18.16
CA GLN A 293 6.01 1.51 18.54
C GLN A 293 7.10 0.44 18.64
N ASN A 294 8.09 0.49 17.75
CA ASN A 294 9.12 -0.53 17.65
C ASN A 294 10.49 -0.08 18.22
N ASN A 295 10.53 1.06 18.92
CA ASN A 295 11.75 1.66 19.48
C ASN A 295 12.87 1.81 18.44
N TYR A 296 12.55 2.36 17.28
CA TYR A 296 13.56 2.67 16.27
C TYR A 296 14.31 3.95 16.63
N VAL A 297 15.56 4.01 16.22
CA VAL A 297 16.45 5.14 16.51
C VAL A 297 16.72 5.94 15.24
N ARG A 298 16.94 7.24 15.42
CA ARG A 298 17.37 8.13 14.35
C ARG A 298 18.76 7.72 13.83
N PRO A 299 18.91 7.36 12.54
CA PRO A 299 20.22 7.12 11.96
C PRO A 299 20.97 8.44 11.73
N ILE A 300 22.30 8.36 11.73
CA ILE A 300 23.21 9.44 11.30
C ILE A 300 23.68 9.12 9.89
N LEU A 301 23.34 9.98 8.93
CA LEU A 301 23.77 9.84 7.54
C LEU A 301 25.08 10.60 7.33
N THR A 302 26.01 10.01 6.58
CA THR A 302 27.34 10.58 6.32
C THR A 302 27.74 10.39 4.85
N GLU A 303 28.60 11.26 4.32
CA GLU A 303 29.17 11.08 2.97
C GLU A 303 30.28 10.01 2.93
N ASP A 304 30.88 9.73 4.09
CA ASP A 304 31.88 8.69 4.28
C ASP A 304 31.27 7.31 4.02
N SER A 305 32.02 6.40 3.42
CA SER A 305 31.55 5.03 3.14
C SER A 305 31.72 4.12 4.36
N ILE A 306 31.09 4.52 5.47
CA ILE A 306 31.05 3.84 6.77
C ILE A 306 29.68 3.17 6.97
N LEU A 307 29.65 2.05 7.67
CA LEU A 307 28.41 1.43 8.15
C LEU A 307 28.62 0.90 9.56
N GLU A 308 27.95 1.51 10.52
CA GLU A 308 27.96 1.09 11.92
C GLU A 308 26.54 0.96 12.41
N ILE A 309 26.16 -0.24 12.85
CA ILE A 309 24.85 -0.54 13.41
C ILE A 309 25.13 -1.23 14.75
N ARG A 310 24.60 -0.66 15.84
CA ARG A 310 24.65 -1.31 17.16
C ARG A 310 23.32 -1.97 17.45
N ASN A 311 23.34 -3.22 17.88
CA ASN A 311 22.16 -4.02 18.18
C ASN A 311 21.08 -3.89 17.10
N GLY A 312 21.46 -4.04 15.83
CA GLY A 312 20.52 -4.01 14.73
C GLY A 312 19.49 -5.14 14.84
N ARG A 313 18.26 -4.89 14.41
CA ARG A 313 17.15 -5.86 14.41
C ARG A 313 16.51 -5.94 13.04
N HIS A 314 16.02 -7.12 12.67
CA HIS A 314 15.34 -7.31 11.39
C HIS A 314 13.87 -6.89 11.50
N ALA A 315 13.51 -5.73 10.95
CA ALA A 315 12.19 -5.10 11.06
C ALA A 315 10.98 -6.03 10.91
N LEU A 316 11.02 -7.01 10.00
CA LEU A 316 9.91 -7.97 9.80
C LEU A 316 10.00 -9.23 10.68
N GLN A 317 11.18 -9.86 10.75
CA GLN A 317 11.40 -11.08 11.53
C GLN A 317 11.24 -10.86 13.03
N GLU A 318 11.57 -9.67 13.55
CA GLU A 318 11.34 -9.33 14.96
C GLU A 318 9.85 -9.41 15.33
N MET A 319 8.94 -9.16 14.38
CA MET A 319 7.49 -9.24 14.63
C MET A 319 6.94 -10.68 14.64
N THR A 320 7.75 -11.68 14.26
CA THR A 320 7.29 -13.07 14.12
C THR A 320 7.85 -14.00 15.20
N VAL A 321 8.65 -13.47 16.13
CA VAL A 321 9.30 -14.23 17.20
C VAL A 321 9.11 -13.52 18.53
N ASP A 322 9.04 -14.28 19.63
CA ASP A 322 8.88 -13.71 20.97
C ASP A 322 10.15 -12.98 21.44
N THR A 323 11.32 -13.43 21.00
CA THR A 323 12.62 -12.83 21.35
C THR A 323 13.52 -12.81 20.13
N PHE A 324 13.89 -11.61 19.69
CA PHE A 324 14.83 -11.40 18.60
C PHE A 324 16.22 -11.07 19.18
N VAL A 325 17.27 -11.74 18.71
CA VAL A 325 18.65 -11.46 19.13
C VAL A 325 19.26 -10.38 18.22
N PRO A 326 19.49 -9.15 18.73
CA PRO A 326 20.07 -8.08 17.93
C PRO A 326 21.56 -8.33 17.67
N ASN A 327 22.07 -7.78 16.56
CA ASN A 327 23.44 -7.98 16.13
C ASN A 327 24.12 -6.67 15.68
N ASP A 328 25.39 -6.52 16.03
CA ASP A 328 26.22 -5.41 15.59
C ASP A 328 26.72 -5.60 14.16
N THR A 329 26.91 -4.49 13.45
CA THR A 329 27.58 -4.46 12.15
C THR A 329 28.56 -3.29 12.13
N LYS A 330 29.81 -3.57 11.73
CA LYS A 330 30.84 -2.53 11.62
C LYS A 330 31.67 -2.74 10.37
N ILE A 331 31.52 -1.82 9.42
CA ILE A 331 32.26 -1.78 8.16
C ILE A 331 32.83 -0.37 8.00
N ARG A 332 34.16 -0.24 7.94
CA ARG A 332 34.87 1.04 7.73
C ARG A 332 35.77 0.92 6.50
N SER A 333 37.04 1.30 6.59
CA SER A 333 38.06 1.09 5.55
C SER A 333 38.52 -0.38 5.49
N ALA A 334 38.80 -0.99 6.64
CA ALA A 334 39.13 -2.42 6.76
C ALA A 334 37.87 -3.29 6.94
N GLY A 335 37.97 -4.57 6.57
CA GLY A 335 36.89 -5.55 6.75
C GLY A 335 35.62 -5.22 5.97
N ARG A 336 35.74 -4.72 4.74
CA ARG A 336 34.61 -4.37 3.86
C ARG A 336 33.91 -5.59 3.28
N ILE A 337 34.61 -6.72 3.19
CA ILE A 337 34.07 -8.02 2.76
C ILE A 337 33.91 -8.89 4.00
N ASN A 338 32.67 -9.11 4.43
CA ASN A 338 32.34 -9.90 5.61
C ASN A 338 31.82 -11.28 5.16
N ILE A 339 32.62 -12.31 5.43
CA ILE A 339 32.26 -13.70 5.16
C ILE A 339 31.65 -14.28 6.44
N ILE A 340 30.39 -14.67 6.35
CA ILE A 340 29.55 -15.10 7.47
C ILE A 340 29.27 -16.58 7.32
N THR A 341 29.78 -17.34 8.26
CA THR A 341 29.69 -18.80 8.31
C THR A 341 28.79 -19.24 9.45
N GLY A 342 28.44 -20.52 9.44
CA GLY A 342 27.67 -21.13 10.52
C GLY A 342 26.63 -22.14 10.03
N PRO A 343 26.03 -22.90 10.94
CA PRO A 343 25.02 -23.91 10.64
C PRO A 343 23.85 -23.36 9.81
N ASN A 344 23.15 -24.23 9.09
CA ASN A 344 21.82 -23.87 8.59
C ASN A 344 20.93 -23.53 9.78
N TYR A 345 19.94 -22.66 9.58
CA TYR A 345 19.04 -22.19 10.64
C TYR A 345 19.67 -21.28 11.72
N SER A 346 20.98 -21.04 11.71
CA SER A 346 21.67 -20.15 12.68
C SER A 346 21.42 -18.64 12.49
N GLY A 347 20.62 -18.23 11.51
CA GLY A 347 20.25 -16.82 11.28
C GLY A 347 21.11 -16.02 10.30
N LYS A 348 22.06 -16.65 9.58
CA LYS A 348 22.97 -15.98 8.61
C LYS A 348 22.24 -15.05 7.62
N SER A 349 21.23 -15.59 6.92
CA SER A 349 20.46 -14.83 5.93
C SER A 349 19.65 -13.71 6.56
N ILE A 350 19.14 -13.90 7.78
CA ILE A 350 18.38 -12.88 8.52
C ILE A 350 19.30 -11.71 8.86
N TYR A 351 20.53 -11.97 9.33
CA TYR A 351 21.52 -10.94 9.63
C TYR A 351 21.86 -10.10 8.39
N ILE A 352 22.12 -10.72 7.23
CA ILE A 352 22.48 -9.97 6.02
C ILE A 352 21.30 -9.11 5.54
N LYS A 353 20.07 -9.66 5.54
CA LYS A 353 18.85 -8.93 5.19
C LYS A 353 18.58 -7.77 6.16
N GLN A 354 18.82 -7.98 7.45
CA GLN A 354 18.68 -6.96 8.48
C GLN A 354 19.53 -5.73 8.16
N VAL A 355 20.82 -5.93 7.86
CA VAL A 355 21.72 -4.81 7.55
C VAL A 355 21.22 -4.04 6.34
N ALA A 356 20.81 -4.74 5.29
CA ALA A 356 20.27 -4.11 4.10
C ALA A 356 18.98 -3.33 4.35
N LEU A 357 18.08 -3.86 5.18
CA LEU A 357 16.84 -3.18 5.57
C LEU A 357 17.12 -1.94 6.41
N VAL A 358 18.10 -1.96 7.32
CA VAL A 358 18.52 -0.76 8.09
C VAL A 358 19.04 0.33 7.15
N VAL A 359 19.91 -0.03 6.20
CA VAL A 359 20.45 0.91 5.19
C VAL A 359 19.32 1.47 4.31
N PHE A 360 18.41 0.60 3.86
CA PHE A 360 17.25 1.01 3.07
C PHE A 360 16.33 1.98 3.84
N LEU A 361 16.02 1.67 5.10
CA LEU A 361 15.18 2.52 5.95
C LEU A 361 15.84 3.89 6.21
N ALA A 362 17.15 3.93 6.38
CA ALA A 362 17.89 5.19 6.50
C ALA A 362 17.72 6.06 5.24
N HIS A 363 17.85 5.48 4.04
CA HIS A 363 17.80 6.22 2.78
C HIS A 363 16.39 6.63 2.33
N ILE A 364 15.33 6.03 2.87
CA ILE A 364 13.97 6.57 2.70
C ILE A 364 13.66 7.72 3.66
N GLY A 365 14.56 8.00 4.62
CA GLY A 365 14.38 9.00 5.68
C GLY A 365 13.53 8.51 6.85
N SER A 366 13.59 7.20 7.17
CA SER A 366 12.95 6.60 8.35
C SER A 366 13.95 6.42 9.48
N PHE A 367 13.44 6.34 10.71
CA PHE A 367 14.21 5.78 11.82
C PHE A 367 14.41 4.27 11.59
N VAL A 368 15.44 3.70 12.22
CA VAL A 368 15.91 2.34 11.94
C VAL A 368 15.87 1.43 13.17
N PRO A 369 15.66 0.11 12.98
CA PRO A 369 15.63 -0.88 14.07
C PRO A 369 17.05 -1.17 14.61
N ALA A 370 17.55 -0.31 15.49
CA ALA A 370 18.87 -0.43 16.12
C ALA A 370 18.93 0.43 17.40
N ASP A 371 19.96 0.24 18.22
CA ASP A 371 20.24 1.14 19.36
C ASP A 371 20.97 2.40 18.90
N SER A 372 21.77 2.28 17.83
CA SER A 372 22.39 3.41 17.14
C SER A 372 22.80 2.98 15.72
N ALA A 373 22.75 3.90 14.77
CA ALA A 373 23.19 3.62 13.40
C ALA A 373 23.90 4.84 12.78
N VAL A 374 25.06 4.60 12.17
CA VAL A 374 25.76 5.52 11.27
C VAL A 374 25.81 4.87 9.89
N VAL A 375 25.18 5.49 8.91
CA VAL A 375 25.01 4.95 7.56
C VAL A 375 25.62 5.92 6.56
N GLY A 376 26.66 5.47 5.88
CA GLY A 376 27.23 6.15 4.74
C GLY A 376 26.29 6.13 3.54
N LEU A 377 26.35 7.17 2.70
CA LEU A 377 25.62 7.17 1.43
C LEU A 377 25.93 5.92 0.62
N THR A 378 24.85 5.28 0.15
CA THR A 378 24.86 4.00 -0.52
C THR A 378 24.10 4.17 -1.82
N ASP A 379 24.81 4.02 -2.94
CA ASP A 379 24.27 4.28 -4.27
C ASP A 379 23.36 3.13 -4.75
N ARG A 380 23.72 1.89 -4.41
CA ARG A 380 23.01 0.68 -4.82
C ARG A 380 23.09 -0.40 -3.74
N ILE A 381 22.00 -1.16 -3.60
CA ILE A 381 21.97 -2.40 -2.82
C ILE A 381 21.78 -3.55 -3.83
N PHE A 382 22.83 -4.35 -4.01
CA PHE A 382 22.78 -5.55 -4.85
C PHE A 382 22.45 -6.76 -3.98
N CYS A 383 21.47 -7.56 -4.42
CA CYS A 383 21.06 -8.77 -3.72
C CYS A 383 21.17 -9.96 -4.67
N ALA A 384 22.04 -10.91 -4.34
CA ALA A 384 22.09 -12.23 -4.94
C ALA A 384 21.64 -13.24 -3.88
N MET A 385 20.32 -13.42 -3.78
CA MET A 385 19.67 -14.25 -2.76
C MET A 385 18.62 -15.09 -3.47
N GLY A 386 18.85 -16.40 -3.56
CA GLY A 386 18.09 -17.33 -4.42
C GLY A 386 16.59 -17.01 -4.48
N SER A 387 16.14 -16.52 -5.63
CA SER A 387 14.74 -16.18 -5.85
C SER A 387 13.96 -17.43 -6.24
N LYS A 388 12.95 -17.82 -5.44
CA LYS A 388 11.93 -18.79 -5.86
C LYS A 388 10.96 -18.15 -6.87
N SER A 389 11.44 -17.81 -8.06
CA SER A 389 10.52 -17.50 -9.15
C SER A 389 10.09 -18.81 -9.80
N MET A 390 8.86 -19.23 -9.52
CA MET A 390 8.23 -20.38 -10.19
C MET A 390 7.86 -20.08 -11.66
N THR A 391 8.15 -18.87 -12.16
CA THR A 391 7.62 -18.33 -13.43
C THR A 391 8.68 -18.05 -14.49
N THR A 392 9.96 -18.26 -14.20
CA THR A 392 11.08 -18.01 -15.14
C THR A 392 11.64 -19.33 -15.67
N GLU A 393 11.78 -19.47 -17.00
CA GLU A 393 12.35 -20.64 -17.70
C GLU A 393 13.86 -20.89 -17.45
N GLN A 394 14.47 -20.18 -16.48
CA GLN A 394 15.90 -20.23 -16.19
C GLN A 394 16.18 -21.03 -14.91
N SER A 395 17.31 -21.75 -14.89
CA SER A 395 17.76 -22.46 -13.68
C SER A 395 18.08 -21.46 -12.56
N THR A 396 17.86 -21.87 -11.31
CA THR A 396 18.12 -21.04 -10.13
C THR A 396 19.58 -20.58 -10.08
N PHE A 397 20.50 -21.46 -10.46
CA PHE A 397 21.93 -21.15 -10.56
C PHE A 397 22.24 -20.07 -11.62
N MET A 398 21.57 -20.10 -12.78
CA MET A 398 21.76 -19.10 -13.82
C MET A 398 21.27 -17.71 -13.38
N ILE A 399 20.15 -17.66 -12.65
CA ILE A 399 19.62 -16.42 -12.10
C ILE A 399 20.63 -15.83 -11.10
N ASP A 400 21.16 -16.65 -10.19
CA ASP A 400 22.18 -16.21 -9.22
C ASP A 400 23.44 -15.72 -9.94
N LEU A 401 23.93 -16.44 -10.95
CA LEU A 401 25.07 -16.02 -11.77
C LEU A 401 24.84 -14.68 -12.46
N HIS A 402 23.65 -14.45 -13.03
CA HIS A 402 23.32 -13.17 -13.65
C HIS A 402 23.28 -12.02 -12.62
N GLN A 403 22.75 -12.27 -11.42
CA GLN A 403 22.73 -11.30 -10.32
C GLN A 403 24.15 -10.95 -9.87
N VAL A 404 25.00 -11.96 -9.63
CA VAL A 404 26.41 -11.76 -9.26
C VAL A 404 27.20 -11.09 -10.38
N GLY A 405 26.99 -11.48 -11.64
CA GLY A 405 27.64 -10.83 -12.79
C GLY A 405 27.24 -9.36 -12.97
N THR A 406 25.99 -9.01 -12.65
CA THR A 406 25.54 -7.61 -12.63
C THR A 406 26.17 -6.84 -11.47
N MET A 407 26.25 -7.46 -10.29
CA MET A 407 26.91 -6.90 -9.11
C MET A 407 28.39 -6.61 -9.39
N LEU A 408 29.15 -7.58 -9.93
CA LEU A 408 30.57 -7.42 -10.23
C LEU A 408 30.85 -6.31 -11.26
N ARG A 409 29.96 -6.10 -12.23
CA ARG A 409 30.12 -5.08 -13.28
C ARG A 409 29.79 -3.66 -12.82
N HIS A 410 28.88 -3.50 -11.85
CA HIS A 410 28.29 -2.20 -11.52
C HIS A 410 28.46 -1.78 -10.06
N ALA A 411 28.98 -2.65 -9.18
CA ALA A 411 29.25 -2.28 -7.80
C ALA A 411 30.33 -1.21 -7.72
N THR A 412 30.05 -0.17 -6.94
CA THR A 412 31.01 0.89 -6.61
C THR A 412 31.45 0.75 -5.16
N SER A 413 32.43 1.52 -4.73
CA SER A 413 32.84 1.56 -3.32
C SER A 413 31.75 2.05 -2.36
N ARG A 414 30.69 2.70 -2.86
CA ARG A 414 29.52 3.10 -2.06
C ARG A 414 28.45 2.03 -2.02
N SER A 415 28.50 1.02 -2.89
CA SER A 415 27.47 -0.01 -2.97
C SER A 415 27.51 -0.99 -1.80
N LEU A 416 26.34 -1.53 -1.47
CA LEU A 416 26.16 -2.64 -0.54
C LEU A 416 25.80 -3.90 -1.35
N CYS A 417 26.59 -4.96 -1.20
CA CYS A 417 26.45 -6.21 -1.94
C CYS A 417 26.11 -7.33 -0.97
N LEU A 418 25.02 -8.05 -1.21
CA LEU A 418 24.56 -9.18 -0.41
C LEU A 418 24.65 -10.45 -1.25
N LEU A 419 25.41 -11.43 -0.75
CA LEU A 419 25.56 -12.75 -1.37
C LEU A 419 25.06 -13.79 -0.36
N ASP A 420 23.93 -14.43 -0.65
CA ASP A 420 23.35 -15.43 0.26
C ASP A 420 23.44 -16.82 -0.34
N GLU A 421 24.40 -17.60 0.14
CA GLU A 421 24.61 -19.01 -0.24
C GLU A 421 24.88 -19.23 -1.74
N PHE A 422 25.58 -18.28 -2.35
CA PHE A 422 26.03 -18.39 -3.75
C PHE A 422 26.90 -19.64 -3.97
N GLY A 423 26.67 -20.33 -5.10
CA GLY A 423 27.39 -21.56 -5.47
C GLY A 423 26.70 -22.88 -5.09
N LYS A 424 25.51 -22.85 -4.44
CA LYS A 424 24.76 -24.06 -4.06
C LYS A 424 24.19 -24.89 -5.23
N GLY A 425 23.92 -24.26 -6.37
CA GLY A 425 23.19 -24.87 -7.49
C GLY A 425 24.05 -25.66 -8.49
N THR A 426 25.32 -25.93 -8.17
CA THR A 426 26.31 -26.60 -9.05
C THR A 426 27.18 -27.58 -8.24
N LEU A 427 28.15 -28.21 -8.89
CA LEU A 427 29.17 -29.02 -8.21
C LEU A 427 29.87 -28.20 -7.12
N THR A 428 30.10 -28.79 -5.95
CA THR A 428 30.67 -28.09 -4.79
C THR A 428 32.00 -27.42 -5.12
N GLU A 429 32.86 -28.08 -5.89
CA GLU A 429 34.16 -27.56 -6.34
C GLU A 429 34.00 -26.30 -7.20
N ASP A 430 33.09 -26.33 -8.19
CA ASP A 430 32.77 -25.16 -9.02
C ASP A 430 32.20 -24.01 -8.18
N GLY A 431 31.32 -24.34 -7.22
CA GLY A 431 30.71 -23.37 -6.31
C GLY A 431 31.75 -22.67 -5.44
N ILE A 432 32.69 -23.42 -4.85
CA ILE A 432 33.80 -22.87 -4.06
C ILE A 432 34.69 -21.99 -4.95
N GLY A 433 35.05 -22.46 -6.14
CA GLY A 433 35.90 -21.71 -7.08
C GLY A 433 35.27 -20.38 -7.51
N LEU A 434 33.99 -20.38 -7.87
CA LEU A 434 33.26 -19.17 -8.25
C LEU A 434 33.10 -18.19 -7.08
N LEU A 435 32.81 -18.70 -5.88
CA LEU A 435 32.71 -17.87 -4.67
C LEU A 435 34.06 -17.23 -4.32
N GLY A 436 35.13 -18.03 -4.30
CA GLY A 436 36.50 -17.56 -4.06
C GLY A 436 36.97 -16.54 -5.10
N GLY A 437 36.68 -16.79 -6.38
CA GLY A 437 36.97 -15.86 -7.47
C GLY A 437 36.21 -14.52 -7.31
N THR A 438 34.94 -14.58 -6.92
CA THR A 438 34.11 -13.38 -6.66
C THR A 438 34.66 -12.57 -5.49
N ILE A 439 35.02 -13.22 -4.39
CA ILE A 439 35.63 -12.55 -3.22
C ILE A 439 36.97 -11.94 -3.59
N SER A 440 37.81 -12.68 -4.31
CA SER A 440 39.13 -12.21 -4.77
C SER A 440 39.00 -11.00 -5.70
N HIS A 441 38.04 -11.03 -6.63
CA HIS A 441 37.74 -9.90 -7.51
C HIS A 441 37.44 -8.64 -6.71
N PHE A 442 36.58 -8.74 -5.68
CA PHE A 442 36.31 -7.58 -4.82
C PHE A 442 37.53 -7.20 -3.97
N ALA A 443 38.25 -8.16 -3.40
CA ALA A 443 39.40 -7.90 -2.53
C ALA A 443 40.57 -7.22 -3.24
N ASN A 444 40.64 -7.32 -4.58
CA ASN A 444 41.66 -6.70 -5.42
C ASN A 444 41.43 -5.20 -5.68
N TYR A 445 40.26 -4.64 -5.36
CA TYR A 445 40.06 -3.20 -5.42
C TYR A 445 40.73 -2.51 -4.23
N ASP A 446 41.37 -1.37 -4.45
CA ASP A 446 41.92 -0.53 -3.38
C ASP A 446 40.83 -0.10 -2.38
N TYR A 447 39.61 0.12 -2.89
CA TYR A 447 38.46 0.49 -2.08
C TYR A 447 37.21 -0.30 -2.49
N PRO A 448 37.03 -1.52 -1.96
CA PRO A 448 35.96 -2.42 -2.39
C PRO A 448 34.56 -1.92 -1.99
N PRO A 449 33.49 -2.44 -2.63
CA PRO A 449 32.13 -2.29 -2.10
C PRO A 449 32.02 -2.87 -0.68
N LYS A 450 30.95 -2.50 0.03
CA LYS A 450 30.59 -3.16 1.29
C LYS A 450 29.93 -4.49 0.93
N VAL A 451 30.56 -5.63 1.23
CA VAL A 451 30.07 -6.96 0.88
C VAL A 451 29.71 -7.73 2.15
N LEU A 452 28.49 -8.25 2.20
CA LEU A 452 28.03 -9.21 3.20
C LEU A 452 27.72 -10.53 2.50
N LEU A 453 28.44 -11.58 2.88
CA LEU A 453 28.35 -12.87 2.21
C LEU A 453 28.09 -13.95 3.24
N SER A 454 27.00 -14.70 3.10
CA SER A 454 26.74 -15.92 3.87
C SER A 454 27.11 -17.13 3.03
N THR A 455 27.83 -18.07 3.64
CA THR A 455 28.15 -19.34 3.00
C THR A 455 28.11 -20.49 3.99
N HIS A 456 27.89 -21.68 3.43
CA HIS A 456 28.02 -22.97 4.09
C HIS A 456 29.25 -23.74 3.60
N LEU A 457 29.94 -23.21 2.58
CA LEU A 457 31.16 -23.76 1.99
C LEU A 457 32.34 -23.37 2.88
N THR A 458 32.61 -24.15 3.91
CA THR A 458 33.72 -23.92 4.85
C THR A 458 35.09 -24.28 4.25
N GLU A 459 35.10 -25.08 3.20
CA GLU A 459 36.29 -25.49 2.45
C GLU A 459 37.05 -24.30 1.86
N ILE A 460 36.36 -23.17 1.65
CA ILE A 460 36.96 -21.92 1.16
C ILE A 460 38.08 -21.38 2.06
N PHE A 461 38.10 -21.77 3.35
CA PHE A 461 39.14 -21.37 4.30
C PHE A 461 40.33 -22.34 4.36
N THR A 462 40.15 -23.61 3.97
CA THR A 462 41.13 -24.67 4.18
C THR A 462 42.18 -24.73 3.06
N GLU A 463 41.79 -24.41 1.83
CA GLU A 463 42.61 -24.69 0.63
C GLU A 463 43.22 -23.43 -0.02
N ASN A 464 43.45 -22.35 0.75
CA ASN A 464 44.01 -21.07 0.27
C ASN A 464 43.24 -20.42 -0.90
N TYR A 465 41.93 -20.68 -1.02
CA TYR A 465 41.08 -20.07 -2.04
C TYR A 465 40.82 -18.57 -1.82
N LEU A 466 41.16 -18.05 -0.63
CA LEU A 466 41.00 -16.63 -0.27
C LEU A 466 42.35 -15.92 -0.22
N PRO A 467 42.47 -14.71 -0.80
CA PRO A 467 43.67 -13.90 -0.64
C PRO A 467 43.79 -13.41 0.80
N GLN A 468 45.02 -13.26 1.29
CA GLN A 468 45.27 -12.53 2.54
C GLN A 468 45.07 -11.04 2.26
N SER A 469 43.98 -10.47 2.78
CA SER A 469 43.60 -9.08 2.57
C SER A 469 42.97 -8.49 3.83
N GLU A 470 43.38 -7.27 4.19
CA GLU A 470 42.77 -6.50 5.30
C GLU A 470 41.31 -6.12 5.02
N HIS A 471 40.87 -6.23 3.75
CA HIS A 471 39.48 -6.02 3.38
C HIS A 471 38.56 -7.19 3.75
N ILE A 472 39.11 -8.39 4.00
CA ILE A 472 38.34 -9.59 4.30
C ILE A 472 38.25 -9.80 5.81
N LYS A 473 37.02 -9.96 6.30
CA LYS A 473 36.72 -10.28 7.70
C LYS A 473 35.84 -11.54 7.75
N CYS A 474 36.23 -12.49 8.60
CA CYS A 474 35.47 -13.71 8.82
C CYS A 474 34.67 -13.60 10.12
N CYS A 475 33.39 -13.96 10.04
CA CYS A 475 32.48 -14.05 11.16
C CYS A 475 31.74 -15.40 11.13
N THR A 476 31.27 -15.85 12.28
CA THR A 476 30.46 -17.05 12.42
C THR A 476 29.28 -16.80 13.36
N MET A 477 28.16 -17.49 13.11
CA MET A 477 27.04 -17.49 14.05
C MET A 477 27.37 -18.38 15.25
N SER A 478 27.21 -17.83 16.45
CA SER A 478 27.54 -18.47 17.70
C SER A 478 26.60 -19.64 18.00
N VAL A 479 27.21 -20.71 18.48
CA VAL A 479 26.59 -21.99 18.78
C VAL A 479 27.06 -22.41 20.17
N LEU A 480 26.14 -22.80 21.04
CA LEU A 480 26.46 -23.38 22.34
C LEU A 480 26.37 -24.91 22.24
N ASN A 481 27.44 -25.59 22.70
CA ASN A 481 27.42 -27.03 22.96
C ASN A 481 27.65 -27.23 24.47
N PRO A 482 26.60 -27.55 25.26
CA PRO A 482 26.66 -27.63 26.72
C PRO A 482 27.69 -28.63 27.27
N ASP A 483 27.96 -29.72 26.56
CA ASP A 483 28.73 -30.85 27.11
C ASP A 483 30.21 -30.86 26.76
N GLY A 484 30.68 -29.95 25.88
CA GLY A 484 32.09 -29.87 25.44
C GLY A 484 32.64 -31.13 24.74
N GLN A 485 31.87 -32.22 24.73
CA GLN A 485 32.10 -33.46 24.02
C GLN A 485 31.32 -33.43 22.71
N ALA A 486 31.83 -34.11 21.69
CA ALA A 486 31.18 -34.28 20.39
C ALA A 486 29.94 -35.20 20.45
N SER A 487 29.23 -35.25 21.58
CA SER A 487 27.91 -35.87 21.71
C SER A 487 26.86 -34.88 21.19
N ASN A 488 26.22 -35.27 20.10
CA ASN A 488 25.27 -34.48 19.29
C ASN A 488 23.93 -34.17 19.98
N GLU A 489 23.84 -34.15 21.31
CA GLU A 489 22.52 -34.24 21.97
C GLU A 489 21.82 -32.90 22.20
N ASP A 490 22.49 -31.74 22.34
CA ASP A 490 21.79 -30.45 22.46
C ASP A 490 22.60 -29.25 21.95
N ILE A 491 22.57 -29.00 20.63
CA ILE A 491 23.17 -27.77 20.08
C ILE A 491 22.16 -26.63 20.08
N ILE A 492 22.49 -25.53 20.78
CA ILE A 492 21.64 -24.34 20.88
C ILE A 492 22.21 -23.23 19.98
N PHE A 493 21.41 -22.73 19.05
CA PHE A 493 21.76 -21.58 18.22
C PHE A 493 21.53 -20.28 19.00
N LEU A 494 22.59 -19.51 19.21
CA LEU A 494 22.50 -18.25 19.99
C LEU A 494 22.14 -17.04 19.11
N TYR A 495 22.06 -17.22 17.79
CA TYR A 495 21.75 -16.19 16.79
C TYR A 495 22.63 -14.93 16.86
N ARG A 496 23.80 -15.04 17.50
CA ARG A 496 24.75 -13.95 17.71
C ARG A 496 25.95 -14.10 16.78
N LEU A 497 26.25 -13.06 16.02
CA LEU A 497 27.42 -13.01 15.15
C LEU A 497 28.68 -12.72 15.98
N VAL A 498 29.69 -13.57 15.84
CA VAL A 498 30.98 -13.42 16.52
C VAL A 498 32.14 -13.47 15.50
N PRO A 499 33.27 -12.80 15.76
CA PRO A 499 34.46 -12.95 14.93
C PRO A 499 34.95 -14.40 14.92
N GLY A 500 35.37 -14.89 13.76
CA GLY A 500 35.90 -16.25 13.60
C GLY A 500 35.33 -16.99 12.40
N GLN A 501 35.68 -18.27 12.29
CA GLN A 501 35.25 -19.17 11.22
C GLN A 501 34.57 -20.39 11.84
N ALA A 502 33.48 -20.87 11.24
CA ALA A 502 32.90 -22.15 11.61
C ALA A 502 33.83 -23.29 11.17
N LEU A 503 34.27 -24.13 12.11
CA LEU A 503 35.12 -25.30 11.82
C LEU A 503 34.32 -26.60 11.62
N LEU A 504 33.06 -26.64 12.01
CA LEU A 504 32.24 -27.85 12.01
C LEU A 504 30.93 -27.64 11.24
N SER A 505 30.60 -28.62 10.39
CA SER A 505 29.28 -28.73 9.76
C SER A 505 28.32 -29.48 10.67
N PHE A 506 27.18 -28.86 10.99
CA PHE A 506 26.17 -29.43 11.90
C PHE A 506 24.96 -30.01 11.15
N GLY A 507 25.15 -30.44 9.89
CA GLY A 507 24.07 -30.93 9.04
C GLY A 507 23.31 -32.14 9.61
N LEU A 508 24.03 -33.11 10.18
CA LEU A 508 23.42 -34.29 10.82
C LEU A 508 22.59 -33.91 12.05
N HIS A 509 23.05 -32.93 12.82
CA HIS A 509 22.31 -32.42 13.98
C HIS A 509 21.03 -31.69 13.54
N CYS A 510 21.09 -30.87 12.48
CA CYS A 510 19.88 -30.27 11.91
C CYS A 510 18.86 -31.33 11.48
N ALA A 511 19.31 -32.47 10.93
CA ALA A 511 18.43 -33.58 10.57
C ALA A 511 17.80 -34.23 11.81
N GLN A 512 18.55 -34.39 12.90
CA GLN A 512 18.04 -34.88 14.18
C GLN A 512 16.94 -33.98 14.74
N LEU A 513 17.18 -32.67 14.78
CA LEU A 513 16.17 -31.68 15.21
C LEU A 513 14.91 -31.69 14.33
N ALA A 514 15.05 -32.01 13.05
CA ALA A 514 13.92 -32.15 12.13
C ALA A 514 13.14 -33.47 12.30
N GLY A 515 13.53 -34.33 13.24
CA GLY A 515 12.89 -35.61 13.50
C GLY A 515 13.28 -36.74 12.54
N VAL A 516 14.45 -36.64 11.88
CA VAL A 516 14.95 -37.72 11.01
C VAL A 516 15.31 -38.95 11.88
N PRO A 517 14.91 -40.18 11.48
CA PRO A 517 15.19 -41.38 12.27
C PRO A 517 16.69 -41.60 12.56
N SER A 518 17.00 -42.07 13.77
CA SER A 518 18.38 -42.28 14.24
C SER A 518 19.18 -43.22 13.33
N GLU A 519 18.57 -44.26 12.80
CA GLU A 519 19.20 -45.20 11.85
C GLU A 519 19.72 -44.50 10.58
N VAL A 520 18.95 -43.52 10.07
CA VAL A 520 19.34 -42.72 8.88
C VAL A 520 20.51 -41.81 9.23
N ILE A 521 20.49 -41.18 10.42
CA ILE A 521 21.55 -40.29 10.89
C ILE A 521 22.84 -41.07 11.12
N GLN A 522 22.78 -42.23 11.77
CA GLN A 522 23.92 -43.12 11.99
C GLN A 522 24.54 -43.56 10.67
N ARG A 523 23.70 -43.93 9.70
CA ARG A 523 24.19 -44.26 8.36
C ARG A 523 24.87 -43.05 7.70
N ALA A 524 24.24 -41.88 7.72
CA ALA A 524 24.79 -40.68 7.12
C ALA A 524 26.14 -40.30 7.77
N ALA A 525 26.29 -40.46 9.09
CA ALA A 525 27.56 -40.28 9.80
C ALA A 525 28.65 -41.24 9.29
N SER A 526 28.34 -42.54 9.17
CA SER A 526 29.27 -43.52 8.60
C SER A 526 29.68 -43.20 7.17
N VAL A 527 28.74 -42.75 6.33
CA VAL A 527 29.05 -42.34 4.94
C VAL A 527 29.98 -41.12 4.93
N LEU A 528 29.72 -40.12 5.78
CA LEU A 528 30.57 -38.92 5.88
C LEU A 528 31.99 -39.27 6.36
N GLU A 529 32.13 -40.19 7.31
CA GLU A 529 33.44 -40.66 7.78
C GLU A 529 34.22 -41.37 6.67
N ASP A 530 33.56 -42.25 5.92
CA ASP A 530 34.17 -42.94 4.76
C ASP A 530 34.61 -41.93 3.68
N ILE A 531 33.78 -40.92 3.37
CA ILE A 531 34.10 -39.87 2.38
C ILE A 531 35.30 -39.03 2.84
N HIS A 532 35.30 -38.52 4.08
CA HIS A 532 36.41 -37.71 4.60
C HIS A 532 37.73 -38.51 4.66
N SER A 533 37.65 -39.81 4.96
CA SER A 533 38.82 -40.69 4.99
C SER A 533 39.22 -41.25 3.62
N LYS A 534 38.57 -40.82 2.53
CA LYS A 534 38.74 -41.31 1.15
C LYS A 534 38.63 -42.84 1.04
N ARG A 535 37.80 -43.46 1.89
CA ARG A 535 37.51 -44.89 1.87
C ARG A 535 36.29 -45.17 1.00
N PRO A 536 36.21 -46.34 0.35
CA PRO A 536 35.02 -46.74 -0.37
C PRO A 536 33.86 -46.91 0.61
N VAL A 537 32.77 -46.18 0.37
CA VAL A 537 31.55 -46.26 1.20
C VAL A 537 30.99 -47.68 1.15
N ARG A 538 30.96 -48.36 2.29
CA ARG A 538 30.49 -49.76 2.35
C ARG A 538 29.00 -49.83 2.11
N ARG A 539 28.54 -50.74 1.24
CA ARG A 539 27.11 -51.03 1.02
C ARG A 539 26.54 -51.69 2.28
N MET A 540 25.39 -51.23 2.77
CA MET A 540 24.71 -51.91 3.87
C MET A 540 24.08 -53.20 3.34
N ILE A 541 24.41 -54.33 3.96
CA ILE A 541 23.85 -55.63 3.64
C ILE A 541 22.59 -55.80 4.49
N CYS A 542 21.42 -55.60 3.92
CA CYS A 542 20.17 -56.13 4.47
C CYS A 542 19.92 -57.52 3.89
N ASP A 543 19.31 -58.43 4.64
CA ASP A 543 19.02 -59.79 4.19
C ASP A 543 18.23 -59.82 2.86
N ASN A 544 17.33 -58.85 2.65
CA ASN A 544 16.60 -58.70 1.39
C ASN A 544 17.47 -58.29 0.20
N LEU A 545 18.51 -57.49 0.42
CA LEU A 545 19.48 -57.08 -0.60
C LEU A 545 20.48 -58.20 -0.88
N ALA A 546 20.91 -58.93 0.14
CA ALA A 546 21.75 -60.12 0.00
C ALA A 546 21.05 -61.22 -0.80
N ALA A 547 19.76 -61.45 -0.54
CA ALA A 547 18.94 -62.41 -1.29
C ALA A 547 18.79 -62.01 -2.77
N LYS A 548 18.57 -60.71 -3.05
CA LYS A 548 18.53 -60.19 -4.43
C LYS A 548 19.87 -60.27 -5.14
N ASP A 549 20.97 -59.90 -4.47
CA ASP A 549 22.31 -59.98 -5.05
C ASP A 549 22.68 -61.44 -5.36
N LYS A 550 22.29 -62.39 -4.49
CA LYS A 550 22.45 -63.82 -4.73
C LYS A 550 21.62 -64.29 -5.92
N GLN A 551 20.37 -63.84 -6.05
CA GLN A 551 19.56 -64.08 -7.25
C GLN A 551 20.19 -63.54 -8.54
N TYR A 552 20.78 -62.33 -8.50
CA TYR A 552 21.47 -61.77 -9.67
C TYR A 552 22.76 -62.52 -10.00
N GLN A 553 23.54 -62.95 -8.99
CA GLN A 553 24.72 -63.78 -9.19
C GLN A 553 24.37 -65.15 -9.77
N ASP A 554 23.32 -65.80 -9.25
CA ASP A 554 22.81 -67.07 -9.76
C ASP A 554 22.25 -66.94 -11.19
N ALA A 555 21.71 -65.77 -11.55
CA ALA A 555 21.23 -65.48 -12.90
C ALA A 555 22.35 -65.16 -13.91
N MET A 556 23.49 -64.62 -13.46
CA MET A 556 24.67 -64.42 -14.31
C MET A 556 25.55 -65.65 -14.46
N ALA A 557 25.40 -66.63 -13.55
CA ALA A 557 26.10 -67.92 -13.61
C ALA A 557 25.37 -68.98 -14.46
N LYS A 558 24.15 -68.68 -14.92
CA LYS A 558 23.41 -69.44 -15.96
C LYS A 558 23.63 -68.78 -17.31
#